data_AF-A0A3M0XM11-F1
#
_entry.id   AF-A0A3M0XM11-F1
#
_cell.length_a   1.000
_cell.length_b   1.000
_cell.length_c   1.000
_cell.angle_alpha   90.00
_cell.angle_beta   90.00
_cell.angle_gamma   90.00
#
_symmetry.space_group_name_H-M   'P 1'
#
loop_
_entity.id
_entity.type
_entity.pdbx_description
1 polymer ?
#
loop_
_entity_poly.entity_id
_entity_poly.type
_entity_poly.pdbx_seq_one_letter_code
_entity_poly.pdbx_strand_id
1 'polypeptide(L)'
;MSEIINLKQPQLPPKPASSRFRWGREVVVVLVALSITVGGLKAADNFWRKQEEEPKACPKEMVFVPSAEGGFCIDKFEASPAPTCPFASPDNQAQTRENLNHPACRPISRAGLVPWRFISQNQAAAACAKAGKRVPTNKEWLQA
;
A
#
# COMPACT_ATOMS: atom_id res chain seq x y z
N MET A 1 -6.46 -80.58 24.27
CA MET A 1 -5.07 -80.24 23.89
C MET A 1 -5.02 -78.73 23.83
N SER A 2 -4.84 -78.05 24.96
CA SER A 2 -3.59 -77.92 25.73
C SER A 2 -2.51 -77.23 24.91
N GLU A 3 -2.30 -75.93 25.16
CA GLU A 3 -0.95 -75.37 25.25
C GLU A 3 -1.00 -74.09 26.07
N ILE A 4 -0.43 -74.18 27.27
CA ILE A 4 -0.17 -73.06 28.18
C ILE A 4 1.25 -72.60 27.85
N ILE A 5 1.41 -71.38 27.33
CA ILE A 5 2.73 -70.78 27.08
C ILE A 5 3.06 -69.83 28.23
N ASN A 6 4.14 -70.20 28.91
CA ASN A 6 4.76 -69.57 30.07
C ASN A 6 5.41 -68.25 29.68
N LEU A 7 4.82 -67.13 30.11
CA LEU A 7 5.37 -65.79 29.88
C LEU A 7 6.40 -65.45 30.97
N LYS A 8 7.67 -65.57 30.58
CA LYS A 8 8.86 -65.13 31.29
C LYS A 8 8.76 -63.63 31.63
N GLN A 9 8.80 -63.29 32.92
CA GLN A 9 8.74 -61.89 33.35
C GLN A 9 10.01 -61.13 32.97
N PRO A 10 9.88 -59.92 32.37
CA PRO A 10 11.03 -59.11 31.97
C PRO A 10 11.66 -58.41 33.18
N GLN A 11 12.98 -58.55 33.30
CA GLN A 11 13.80 -57.80 34.25
C GLN A 11 13.90 -56.33 33.82
N LEU A 12 13.63 -55.42 34.74
CA LEU A 12 13.68 -53.97 34.49
C LEU A 12 15.14 -53.48 34.47
N PRO A 13 15.50 -52.59 33.52
CA PRO A 13 16.84 -52.03 33.41
C PRO A 13 17.17 -51.06 34.56
N PRO A 14 18.46 -50.90 34.92
CA PRO A 14 18.89 -49.99 35.97
C PRO A 14 18.64 -48.52 35.59
N LYS A 15 18.23 -47.71 36.58
CA LYS A 15 17.98 -46.28 36.42
C LYS A 15 19.28 -45.50 36.14
N PRO A 16 19.31 -44.60 35.14
CA PRO A 16 20.48 -43.76 34.88
C PRO A 16 20.64 -42.65 35.93
N ALA A 17 21.90 -42.35 36.25
CA ALA A 17 22.29 -41.31 37.19
C ALA A 17 21.96 -39.90 36.68
N SER A 18 21.41 -39.06 37.57
CA SER A 18 20.96 -37.70 37.26
C SER A 18 22.14 -36.78 36.91
N SER A 19 22.20 -36.30 35.67
CA SER A 19 23.13 -35.25 35.27
C SER A 19 22.64 -33.89 35.80
N ARG A 20 23.53 -33.14 36.47
CA ARG A 20 23.25 -31.76 36.89
C ARG A 20 23.17 -30.89 35.65
N PHE A 21 21.94 -30.65 35.21
CA PHE A 21 21.58 -29.88 34.04
C PHE A 21 21.81 -28.37 34.31
N ARG A 22 22.77 -27.77 33.59
CA ARG A 22 23.14 -26.34 33.66
C ARG A 22 22.01 -25.46 33.12
N TRP A 23 21.03 -25.16 33.95
CA TRP A 23 19.75 -24.51 33.62
C TRP A 23 19.83 -23.01 33.24
N GLY A 24 20.94 -22.31 33.52
CA GLY A 24 20.95 -20.85 33.47
C GLY A 24 20.97 -20.21 32.08
N ARG A 25 21.68 -20.79 31.10
CA ARG A 25 21.86 -20.15 29.78
C ARG A 25 20.73 -20.47 28.82
N GLU A 26 20.26 -21.71 28.82
CA GLU A 26 19.17 -22.15 27.93
C GLU A 26 17.84 -21.49 28.29
N VAL A 27 17.54 -21.31 29.57
CA VAL A 27 16.30 -20.64 30.01
C VAL A 27 16.25 -19.18 29.57
N VAL A 28 17.38 -18.46 29.58
CA VAL A 28 17.44 -17.06 29.12
C VAL A 28 17.18 -16.97 27.62
N VAL A 29 17.75 -17.88 26.81
CA VAL A 29 17.53 -17.90 25.36
C VAL A 29 16.06 -18.15 25.04
N VAL A 30 15.43 -19.10 25.73
CA VAL A 30 14.01 -19.42 25.54
C VAL A 30 13.10 -18.23 25.91
N LEU A 31 13.36 -17.57 27.05
CA LEU A 31 12.56 -16.43 27.51
C LEU A 31 12.68 -15.21 26.59
N VAL A 32 13.88 -14.93 26.06
CA VAL A 32 14.10 -13.84 25.10
C VAL A 32 13.39 -14.12 23.78
N ALA A 33 13.52 -15.34 23.24
CA ALA A 33 12.83 -15.73 22.02
C ALA A 33 11.29 -15.63 22.15
N LEU A 34 10.74 -16.06 23.29
CA LEU A 34 9.30 -15.94 23.58
C LEU A 34 8.84 -14.48 23.65
N SER A 35 9.68 -13.61 24.20
CA SER A 35 9.37 -12.18 24.34
C SER A 35 9.34 -11.47 22.99
N ILE A 36 10.24 -11.83 22.07
CA ILE A 36 10.29 -11.27 20.70
C ILE A 36 9.05 -11.69 19.90
N THR A 37 8.62 -12.96 19.99
CA THR A 37 7.45 -13.45 19.25
C THR A 37 6.14 -12.84 19.77
N VAL A 38 5.97 -12.73 21.09
CA VAL A 38 4.78 -12.11 21.70
C VAL A 38 4.74 -10.59 21.47
N GLY A 39 5.89 -9.91 21.55
CA GLY A 39 5.99 -8.48 21.27
C GLY A 39 5.71 -8.12 19.81
N GLY A 40 6.14 -8.97 18.87
CA GLY A 40 5.92 -8.78 17.43
C GLY A 40 4.43 -8.85 17.02
N LEU A 41 3.65 -9.70 17.68
CA LEU A 41 2.22 -9.87 17.37
C LEU A 41 1.39 -8.61 17.69
N LYS A 42 1.63 -7.95 18.84
CA LYS A 42 0.88 -6.74 19.22
C LYS A 42 1.22 -5.50 18.39
N ALA A 43 2.38 -5.47 17.74
CA ALA A 43 2.74 -4.39 16.83
C ALA A 43 2.01 -4.52 15.48
N ALA A 44 1.77 -5.75 15.01
CA ALA A 44 1.08 -6.00 13.74
C ALA A 44 -0.38 -5.52 13.79
N ASP A 45 -1.12 -5.81 14.87
CA ASP A 45 -2.56 -5.49 14.94
C ASP A 45 -2.84 -3.97 14.92
N ASN A 46 -1.95 -3.17 15.53
CA ASN A 46 -2.06 -1.70 15.50
C ASN A 46 -1.62 -1.08 14.16
N PHE A 47 -0.77 -1.77 13.40
CA PHE A 47 -0.34 -1.33 12.07
C PHE A 47 -1.49 -1.51 11.04
N TRP A 48 -2.28 -2.57 11.17
CA TRP A 48 -3.37 -2.86 10.25
C TRP A 48 -4.66 -2.07 10.53
N ARG A 49 -4.92 -1.63 11.77
CA ARG A 49 -6.15 -0.90 12.16
C ARG A 49 -6.08 0.62 11.95
N LYS A 50 -5.36 1.10 10.93
CA LYS A 50 -5.30 2.53 10.59
C LYS A 50 -5.79 2.86 9.17
N GLN A 51 -6.32 1.90 8.43
CA GLN A 51 -6.92 2.12 7.10
C GLN A 51 -8.35 1.58 7.01
N GLU A 52 -9.22 2.04 7.90
CA GLU A 52 -10.63 2.21 7.53
C GLU A 52 -10.80 3.70 7.23
N GLU A 53 -10.53 4.07 6.00
CA GLU A 53 -11.00 5.35 5.48
C GLU A 53 -12.50 5.20 5.24
N GLU A 54 -13.28 5.97 6.00
CA GLU A 54 -14.63 6.45 5.62
C GLU A 54 -14.76 6.54 4.10
N PRO A 55 -15.92 6.19 3.49
CA PRO A 55 -16.09 6.19 2.04
C PRO A 55 -15.60 7.52 1.51
N LYS A 56 -14.42 7.48 0.87
CA LYS A 56 -13.62 8.68 0.57
C LYS A 56 -14.45 9.57 -0.33
N ALA A 57 -15.09 10.58 0.25
CA ALA A 57 -15.56 11.72 -0.49
C ALA A 57 -14.42 12.16 -1.42
N CYS A 58 -14.76 12.48 -2.67
CA CYS A 58 -13.74 12.91 -3.62
C CYS A 58 -12.89 14.03 -3.01
N PRO A 59 -11.57 14.07 -3.35
CA PRO A 59 -10.71 15.15 -2.89
C PRO A 59 -11.36 16.51 -3.14
N LYS A 60 -11.05 17.51 -2.32
CA LYS A 60 -11.71 18.84 -2.34
C LYS A 60 -11.90 19.45 -3.75
N GLU A 61 -10.94 19.25 -4.65
CA GLU A 61 -10.93 19.78 -6.03
C GLU A 61 -11.53 18.83 -7.07
N MET A 62 -12.19 17.76 -6.64
CA MET A 62 -12.84 16.75 -7.48
C MET A 62 -14.32 16.61 -7.13
N VAL A 63 -15.11 16.07 -8.06
CA VAL A 63 -16.54 15.77 -7.89
C VAL A 63 -16.75 14.28 -8.09
N PHE A 64 -17.60 13.69 -7.25
CA PHE A 64 -18.05 12.31 -7.42
C PHE A 64 -19.14 12.24 -8.48
N VAL A 65 -18.89 11.46 -9.52
CA VAL A 65 -19.84 11.17 -10.59
C VAL A 65 -20.36 9.75 -10.37
N PRO A 66 -21.65 9.55 -10.00
CA PRO A 66 -22.20 8.23 -9.75
C PRO A 66 -22.33 7.45 -11.06
N SER A 67 -21.93 6.18 -11.07
CA SER A 67 -22.07 5.25 -12.20
C SER A 67 -22.67 3.92 -11.74
N ALA A 68 -23.14 3.10 -12.69
CA ALA A 68 -23.63 1.75 -12.40
C ALA A 68 -22.57 0.85 -11.73
N GLU A 69 -21.28 1.20 -11.83
CA GLU A 69 -20.14 0.44 -11.32
C GLU A 69 -19.60 1.01 -9.98
N GLY A 70 -20.29 1.99 -9.37
CA GLY A 70 -19.88 2.59 -8.09
C GLY A 70 -19.32 4.01 -8.19
N GLY A 71 -19.32 4.62 -9.37
CA GLY A 71 -18.91 6.01 -9.59
C GLY A 71 -17.39 6.26 -9.61
N PHE A 72 -17.01 7.50 -9.90
CA PHE A 72 -15.61 7.92 -9.99
C PHE A 72 -15.46 9.39 -9.59
N CYS A 73 -14.24 9.80 -9.22
CA CYS A 73 -13.90 11.20 -9.01
C CYS A 73 -13.33 11.81 -10.29
N ILE A 74 -13.85 12.97 -10.70
CA ILE A 74 -13.31 13.77 -11.79
C ILE A 74 -12.91 15.16 -11.30
N ASP A 75 -11.89 15.77 -11.92
CA ASP A 75 -11.43 17.12 -11.60
C ASP A 75 -12.51 18.16 -11.93
N LYS A 76 -12.74 19.11 -11.00
CA LYS A 76 -13.73 20.21 -11.18
C LYS A 76 -13.33 21.19 -12.29
N PHE A 77 -12.03 21.33 -12.50
CA PHE A 77 -11.43 22.29 -13.43
C PHE A 77 -10.42 21.58 -14.32
N GLU A 78 -10.14 22.15 -15.50
CA GLU A 78 -9.09 21.64 -16.37
C GLU A 78 -7.72 21.64 -15.68
N ALA A 79 -6.90 20.64 -16.00
CA ALA A 79 -5.57 20.53 -15.44
C ALA A 79 -4.69 21.72 -15.88
N SER A 80 -4.06 22.36 -14.92
CA SER A 80 -3.11 23.46 -15.12
C SER A 80 -1.73 23.08 -14.57
N PRO A 81 -0.61 23.59 -15.14
CA PRO A 81 0.69 23.42 -14.51
C PRO A 81 0.69 24.01 -13.09
N ALA A 82 1.28 23.30 -12.12
CA ALA A 82 1.49 23.86 -10.79
C ALA A 82 2.46 25.06 -10.84
N PRO A 83 2.42 25.97 -9.85
CA PRO A 83 3.42 27.04 -9.73
C PRO A 83 4.88 26.56 -9.62
N THR A 84 5.10 25.28 -9.30
CA THR A 84 6.42 24.64 -9.26
C THR A 84 6.92 24.17 -10.63
N CYS A 85 6.13 24.37 -11.68
CA CYS A 85 6.53 24.07 -13.06
C CYS A 85 7.34 25.24 -13.66
N PRO A 86 8.35 24.96 -14.49
CA PRO A 86 9.11 25.99 -15.21
C PRO A 86 8.23 26.98 -15.99
N PHE A 87 7.17 26.48 -16.64
CA PHE A 87 6.22 27.30 -17.39
C PHE A 87 4.81 27.17 -16.81
N ALA A 88 4.27 28.28 -16.29
CA ALA A 88 2.91 28.33 -15.76
C ALA A 88 1.83 28.23 -16.87
N SER A 89 2.13 28.69 -18.08
CA SER A 89 1.27 28.59 -19.25
C SER A 89 2.12 28.26 -20.48
N PRO A 90 2.42 26.97 -20.73
CA PRO A 90 3.20 26.57 -21.88
C PRO A 90 2.52 27.02 -23.19
N ASP A 91 3.30 27.59 -24.10
CA ASP A 91 2.85 28.11 -25.39
C ASP A 91 3.29 27.26 -26.60
N ASN A 92 4.05 26.19 -26.34
CA ASN A 92 4.53 25.28 -27.36
C ASN A 92 4.88 23.89 -26.78
N GLN A 93 5.12 22.92 -27.67
CA GLN A 93 5.44 21.53 -27.28
C GLN A 93 6.77 21.41 -26.49
N ALA A 94 7.75 22.29 -26.71
CA ALA A 94 9.03 22.22 -26.00
C ALA A 94 8.86 22.59 -24.53
N GLN A 95 8.10 23.65 -24.23
CA GLN A 95 7.78 24.05 -22.86
C GLN A 95 6.97 22.99 -22.11
N THR A 96 6.01 22.33 -22.77
CA THR A 96 5.31 21.18 -22.16
C THR A 96 6.26 20.02 -21.85
N ARG A 97 7.21 19.69 -22.75
CA ARG A 97 8.21 18.65 -22.46
C ARG A 97 9.09 19.03 -21.28
N GLU A 98 9.51 20.28 -21.18
CA GLU A 98 10.33 20.76 -20.06
C GLU A 98 9.56 20.68 -18.73
N ASN A 99 8.30 21.12 -18.70
CA ASN A 99 7.42 20.92 -17.55
C ASN A 99 7.30 19.43 -17.17
N LEU A 100 7.08 18.53 -18.14
CA LEU A 100 6.96 17.10 -17.88
C LEU A 100 8.27 16.45 -17.42
N ASN A 101 9.42 16.96 -17.83
CA ASN A 101 10.72 16.48 -17.38
C ASN A 101 11.09 17.04 -15.99
N HIS A 102 10.48 18.14 -15.56
CA HIS A 102 10.76 18.74 -14.27
C HIS A 102 10.17 17.90 -13.12
N PRO A 103 10.97 17.45 -12.14
CA PRO A 103 10.52 16.49 -11.11
C PRO A 103 9.47 17.07 -10.18
N ALA A 104 9.56 18.36 -9.86
CA ALA A 104 8.59 19.04 -8.99
C ALA A 104 7.34 19.56 -9.73
N CYS A 105 7.30 19.44 -11.06
CA CYS A 105 6.14 19.88 -11.83
C CYS A 105 5.09 18.79 -11.89
N ARG A 106 3.88 19.13 -11.45
CA ARG A 106 2.69 18.26 -11.47
C ARG A 106 1.48 19.08 -11.92
N PRO A 107 0.47 18.47 -12.55
CA PRO A 107 -0.77 19.18 -12.85
C PRO A 107 -1.59 19.38 -11.57
N ILE A 108 -2.34 20.48 -11.53
CA ILE A 108 -3.31 20.79 -10.49
C ILE A 108 -4.63 21.21 -11.14
N SER A 109 -5.75 20.90 -10.49
CA SER A 109 -7.09 21.36 -10.89
C SER A 109 -7.54 22.40 -9.87
N ARG A 110 -7.66 23.67 -10.26
CA ARG A 110 -8.12 24.77 -9.39
C ARG A 110 -8.79 25.86 -10.23
N ALA A 111 -9.75 26.55 -9.62
CA ALA A 111 -10.38 27.72 -10.21
C ALA A 111 -9.37 28.84 -10.50
N GLY A 112 -9.56 29.55 -11.60
CA GLY A 112 -8.78 30.75 -11.95
C GLY A 112 -7.38 30.48 -12.51
N LEU A 113 -7.01 29.22 -12.76
CA LEU A 113 -5.76 28.88 -13.44
C LEU A 113 -5.98 28.70 -14.94
N VAL A 114 -4.92 28.96 -15.72
CA VAL A 114 -4.93 28.76 -17.17
C VAL A 114 -4.74 27.27 -17.48
N PRO A 115 -5.65 26.65 -18.24
CA PRO A 115 -5.53 25.25 -18.62
C PRO A 115 -4.22 24.94 -19.35
N TRP A 116 -3.71 23.74 -19.13
CA TRP A 116 -2.49 23.26 -19.79
C TRP A 116 -2.75 23.03 -21.28
N ARG A 117 -2.09 23.81 -22.14
CA ARG A 117 -2.16 23.72 -23.61
C ARG A 117 -0.89 23.12 -24.21
N PHE A 118 -0.92 22.81 -25.51
CA PHE A 118 0.21 22.23 -26.23
C PHE A 118 0.68 20.94 -25.53
N ILE A 119 -0.26 20.01 -25.35
CA ILE A 119 -0.03 18.72 -24.71
C ILE A 119 -0.73 17.64 -25.54
N SER A 120 0.01 16.59 -25.92
CA SER A 120 -0.59 15.42 -26.58
C SER A 120 -1.31 14.52 -25.59
N GLN A 121 -2.13 13.59 -26.08
CA GLN A 121 -2.84 12.63 -25.22
C GLN A 121 -1.88 11.80 -24.34
N ASN A 122 -0.77 11.32 -24.90
CA ASN A 122 0.24 10.56 -24.14
C ASN A 122 0.93 11.42 -23.08
N GLN A 123 1.17 12.69 -23.39
CA GLN A 123 1.74 13.65 -22.45
C GLN A 123 0.74 13.98 -21.32
N ALA A 124 -0.54 14.11 -21.63
CA ALA A 124 -1.60 14.30 -20.63
C ALA A 124 -1.69 13.08 -19.70
N ALA A 125 -1.59 11.86 -20.23
CA ALA A 125 -1.52 10.65 -19.41
C ALA A 125 -0.33 10.65 -18.44
N ALA A 126 0.86 11.04 -18.92
CA ALA A 126 2.04 11.18 -18.07
C ALA A 126 1.88 12.28 -17.01
N ALA A 127 1.28 13.42 -17.37
CA ALA A 127 0.97 14.50 -16.44
C ALA A 127 0.01 14.02 -15.33
N CYS A 128 -1.11 13.38 -15.69
CA CYS A 128 -2.07 12.83 -14.74
C CYS A 128 -1.41 11.81 -13.81
N ALA A 129 -0.56 10.94 -14.33
CA ALA A 129 0.17 9.95 -13.53
C ALA A 129 1.06 10.61 -12.46
N LYS A 130 1.71 11.74 -12.78
CA LYS A 130 2.48 12.52 -11.78
C LYS A 130 1.62 13.07 -10.64
N ALA A 131 0.31 13.24 -10.84
CA ALA A 131 -0.64 13.64 -9.81
C ALA A 131 -1.35 12.46 -9.13
N GLY A 132 -0.95 11.22 -9.42
CA GLY A 132 -1.62 10.00 -8.91
C GLY A 132 -3.00 9.77 -9.52
N LYS A 133 -3.23 10.28 -10.74
CA LYS A 133 -4.50 10.20 -11.48
C LYS A 133 -4.29 9.52 -12.84
N ARG A 134 -5.37 9.33 -13.57
CA ARG A 134 -5.37 8.89 -14.97
C ARG A 134 -6.25 9.80 -15.83
N VAL A 135 -6.08 9.71 -17.14
CA VAL A 135 -6.99 10.34 -18.10
C VAL A 135 -8.35 9.63 -18.03
N PRO A 136 -9.48 10.35 -18.07
CA PRO A 136 -10.80 9.74 -18.13
C PRO A 136 -10.97 8.93 -19.41
N THR A 137 -11.76 7.86 -19.33
CA THR A 137 -12.22 7.15 -20.53
C THR A 137 -13.27 7.99 -21.25
N ASN A 138 -13.57 7.64 -22.52
CA ASN A 138 -14.64 8.33 -23.26
C ASN A 138 -16.01 8.21 -22.56
N LYS A 139 -16.29 7.07 -21.90
CA LYS A 139 -17.53 6.86 -21.12
C LYS A 139 -17.59 7.80 -19.93
N GLU A 140 -16.49 7.90 -19.17
CA GLU A 140 -16.41 8.79 -18.00
C GLU A 140 -16.47 10.26 -18.40
N TRP A 141 -15.82 10.63 -19.50
CA TRP A 141 -15.86 11.99 -20.03
C TRP A 141 -17.27 12.42 -20.46
N LEU A 142 -18.03 11.52 -21.09
CA LEU A 142 -19.41 11.81 -21.50
C LEU A 142 -20.38 11.88 -20.31
N GLN A 143 -20.05 11.20 -19.21
CA GLN A 143 -20.92 11.08 -18.04
C GLN A 143 -20.75 12.21 -17.02
N ALA A 144 -19.56 12.80 -16.97
CA ALA A 144 -19.20 13.86 -16.03
C ALA A 144 -19.74 15.24 -16.47
#